data_AF-A0A3D3PEZ4-F1
#
_entry.id   AF-A0A3D3PEZ4-F1
#
_cell.length_a   1.000
_cell.length_b   1.000
_cell.length_c   1.000
_cell.angle_alpha   90.00
_cell.angle_beta   90.00
_cell.angle_gamma   90.00
#
_symmetry.space_group_name_H-M   'P 1'
#
loop_
_entity.id
_entity.type
_entity.pdbx_description
1 polymer ?
#
loop_
_entity_poly.entity_id
_entity_poly.type
_entity_poly.pdbx_seq_one_letter_code
_entity_poly.pdbx_strand_id
1 'polypeptide(L)' 'MGKRKIAIIGANGFVGECLYKEVERRQDLEAIKIVRGDDIATMLLEAEIIVHSANPAKRFRAESNPT' A
#
# COMPACT_ATOMS: atom_id res chain seq x y z
N MET A 1 -8.96 -22.77 -3.64
CA MET A 1 -9.45 -21.50 -3.06
C MET A 1 -8.75 -20.37 -3.78
N GLY A 2 -9.46 -19.31 -4.18
CA GLY A 2 -8.83 -18.16 -4.84
C GLY A 2 -7.92 -17.38 -3.89
N LYS A 3 -6.97 -16.62 -4.45
CA LYS A 3 -6.16 -15.67 -3.68
C LYS A 3 -7.03 -14.50 -3.23
N ARG A 4 -6.80 -13.98 -2.03
CA ARG A 4 -7.48 -12.78 -1.56
C ARG A 4 -6.78 -11.53 -2.06
N LYS A 5 -7.53 -10.61 -2.65
CA LYS A 5 -6.98 -9.35 -3.20
C LYS A 5 -6.82 -8.30 -2.11
N ILE A 6 -5.61 -7.77 -1.96
CA ILE A 6 -5.27 -6.73 -0.99
C ILE A 6 -4.72 -5.49 -1.68
N ALA A 7 -5.42 -4.36 -1.54
CA ALA A 7 -4.95 -3.07 -2.03
C ALA A 7 -4.04 -2.37 -1.02
N ILE A 8 -2.89 -1.89 -1.48
CA ILE A 8 -1.93 -1.16 -0.66
C ILE A 8 -1.82 0.27 -1.19
N ILE A 9 -2.37 1.23 -0.44
CA ILE A 9 -2.27 2.65 -0.73
C ILE A 9 -0.96 3.18 -0.16
N GLY A 10 -0.21 3.91 -1.00
CA GLY A 10 1.11 4.41 -0.65
C GLY A 10 2.21 3.36 -0.83
N ALA A 11 2.03 2.42 -1.75
CA ALA A 11 2.94 1.30 -1.98
C ALA A 11 4.34 1.69 -2.50
N ASN A 12 4.57 2.97 -2.83
CA ASN A 12 5.91 3.51 -3.13
C ASN A 12 6.58 4.17 -1.92
N GLY A 13 5.91 4.27 -0.77
CA GLY A 13 6.52 4.70 0.48
C GLY A 13 7.27 3.55 1.15
N PHE A 14 8.17 3.88 2.09
CA PHE A 14 8.99 2.88 2.80
C PHE A 14 8.16 1.72 3.38
N VAL A 15 7.12 2.03 4.15
CA VAL A 15 6.24 1.03 4.75
C VAL A 15 5.43 0.28 3.69
N GLY A 16 4.87 1.01 2.72
CA GLY A 16 4.05 0.42 1.66
C GLY A 16 4.81 -0.56 0.76
N GLU A 17 6.08 -0.28 0.47
CA GLU A 17 6.94 -1.16 -0.31
C GLU A 17 7.26 -2.46 0.46
N CYS A 18 7.56 -2.36 1.76
CA CYS A 18 7.77 -3.53 2.62
C CYS A 18 6.53 -4.42 2.66
N LEU A 19 5.34 -3.82 2.82
CA LEU A 19 4.07 -4.55 2.81
C LEU A 19 3.83 -5.23 1.47
N TYR A 20 4.03 -4.50 0.35
CA TYR A 20 3.85 -5.06 -0.99
C TYR A 20 4.76 -6.29 -1.21
N LYS A 21 6.05 -6.19 -0.87
CA LYS A 21 6.99 -7.31 -1.00
C LYS A 21 6.62 -8.52 -0.13
N GLU A 22 6.06 -8.29 1.04
CA GLU A 22 5.60 -9.39 1.92
C GLU A 22 4.35 -10.07 1.34
N VAL A 23 3.38 -9.30 0.83
CA VAL A 23 2.19 -9.86 0.20
C VAL A 23 2.55 -10.68 -1.05
N GLU A 24 3.48 -10.21 -1.87
CA GLU A 24 3.93 -10.94 -3.07
C GLU A 24 4.56 -12.31 -2.75
N ARG A 25 5.09 -12.50 -1.54
CA ARG A 25 5.61 -13.79 -1.07
C ARG A 25 4.52 -14.76 -0.62
N ARG A 26 3.29 -14.29 -0.42
CA ARG A 26 2.20 -15.10 0.10
C ARG A 26 1.45 -15.81 -1.03
N GLN A 27 1.19 -17.09 -0.83
CA GLN A 27 0.45 -17.90 -1.81
C GLN A 27 -1.07 -17.69 -1.73
N ASP A 28 -1.56 -17.21 -0.59
CA ASP A 28 -2.98 -16.99 -0.32
C ASP A 28 -3.46 -15.57 -0.66
N LEU A 29 -2.54 -14.66 -1.01
CA LEU A 29 -2.83 -13.26 -1.30
C LEU A 29 -2.37 -12.83 -2.70
N GLU A 30 -2.98 -11.75 -3.17
CA GLU A 30 -2.62 -11.02 -4.39
C GLU A 30 -2.57 -9.52 -4.07
N ALA A 31 -1.45 -8.86 -4.36
CA ALA A 31 -1.27 -7.44 -4.07
C ALA A 31 -1.77 -6.55 -5.21
N ILE A 32 -2.65 -5.60 -4.90
CA ILE A 32 -2.98 -4.47 -5.77
C ILE A 32 -2.16 -3.27 -5.31
N LYS A 33 -1.17 -2.89 -6.13
CA LYS A 33 -0.30 -1.74 -5.85
C LYS A 33 -1.03 -0.44 -6.21
N ILE A 34 -1.29 0.44 -5.24
CA ILE A 34 -1.90 1.76 -5.50
C ILE A 34 -0.88 2.87 -5.26
N VAL A 35 -0.62 3.65 -6.32
CA VAL A 35 0.30 4.79 -6.34
C VAL A 35 -0.41 6.07 -6.76
N ARG A 36 0.29 7.21 -6.66
CA ARG A 36 -0.28 8.51 -7.04
C ARG A 36 -0.46 8.58 -8.56
N GLY A 37 -1.66 8.92 -9.00
CA GLY A 37 -2.03 9.02 -10.42
C GLY A 37 -2.88 7.86 -10.93
N ASP A 38 -3.02 6.80 -10.13
CA ASP A 38 -3.90 5.67 -10.45
C ASP A 38 -5.38 6.05 -10.33
N ASP A 39 -6.25 5.28 -10.99
CA ASP A 39 -7.68 5.29 -10.72
C ASP A 39 -7.97 4.49 -9.44
N ILE A 40 -7.71 5.14 -8.30
CA ILE A 40 -7.87 4.57 -6.97
C ILE A 40 -9.29 4.04 -6.77
N ALA A 41 -10.31 4.75 -7.26
CA ALA A 41 -11.70 4.38 -7.02
C ALA A 41 -12.01 3.01 -7.62
N THR A 42 -11.63 2.79 -8.88
CA THR A 42 -11.83 1.50 -9.57
C THR A 42 -11.00 0.39 -8.93
N MET A 43 -9.73 0.65 -8.61
CA MET A 43 -8.83 -0.37 -8.04
C MET A 43 -9.27 -0.84 -6.65
N LEU A 44 -9.88 0.03 -5.85
CA LEU A 44 -10.38 -0.34 -4.53
C LEU A 44 -11.61 -1.26 -4.60
N LEU A 45 -12.39 -1.23 -5.69
CA LEU A 45 -13.53 -2.13 -5.87
C LEU A 45 -13.11 -3.59 -6.10
N GLU A 46 -11.88 -3.82 -6.55
CA GLU A 46 -11.33 -5.16 -6.74
C GLU A 46 -10.76 -5.78 -5.46
N ALA A 47 -10.57 -4.99 -4.41
CA ALA A 47 -9.90 -5.40 -3.19
C ALA A 47 -10.89 -5.92 -2.13
N GLU A 48 -10.55 -7.03 -1.48
CA GLU A 48 -11.23 -7.50 -0.28
C GLU A 48 -10.69 -6.80 0.98
N ILE A 49 -9.41 -6.43 0.95
CA ILE A 49 -8.69 -5.82 2.07
C ILE A 49 -7.99 -4.57 1.57
N ILE A 50 -8.08 -3.48 2.32
CA ILE A 50 -7.43 -2.20 1.99
C ILE A 50 -6.47 -1.85 3.11
N VAL A 51 -5.20 -1.62 2.76
CA VAL A 51 -4.14 -1.17 3.67
C VAL A 51 -3.69 0.22 3.27
N HIS A 52 -3.94 1.20 4.15
CA HIS A 52 -3.52 2.58 3.93
C HIS A 52 -2.21 2.88 4.66
N SER A 53 -1.09 2.78 3.94
CA SER A 53 0.27 3.03 4.47
C SER A 53 0.81 4.42 4.15
N ALA A 54 0.09 5.22 3.37
CA ALA A 54 0.51 6.56 3.01
C ALA A 54 0.57 7.45 4.26
N ASN A 55 1.78 7.86 4.65
CA ASN A 55 1.99 8.78 5.75
C ASN A 55 2.04 10.21 5.20
N PRO A 56 1.48 11.23 5.89
CA PRO A 56 1.68 12.62 5.49
C PRO A 56 3.19 12.92 5.47
N ALA A 57 3.69 13.49 4.37
CA ALA A 57 5.12 13.82 4.20
C ALA A 57 5.71 14.64 5.37
N LYS A 58 4.86 15.36 6.10
CA LYS A 58 5.22 16.15 7.29
C LYS A 58 5.69 15.32 8.49
N ARG A 59 5.22 14.07 8.67
CA ARG A 59 5.65 13.22 9.80
C ARG A 59 7.08 12.70 9.66
N PHE A 60 7.47 12.28 8.45
CA PHE A 60 8.86 11.87 8.17
C PHE A 60 9.85 13.05 8.25
N ARG A 61 9.40 14.26 7.88
CA ARG A 61 10.23 15.46 7.93
C ARG A 61 10.52 15.93 9.36
N ALA A 62 9.64 15.65 10.32
CA ALA A 62 9.85 16.00 11.73
C ALA A 62 10.94 15.13 12.40
N GLU A 63 11.03 13.84 12.04
CA GLU A 63 12.08 12.95 12.55
C GLU A 63 13.45 13.21 11.89
N SER A 64 13.48 13.71 10.65
CA SER A 64 14.72 14.03 9.93
C SER A 64 15.15 15.50 10.04
N ASN A 65 14.31 16.37 10.61
CA ASN A 65 14.60 17.77 10.86
C ASN A 65 13.73 18.30 12.03
N PRO A 66 14.11 18.02 13.29
CA PRO A 66 13.40 18.55 14.45
C PRO A 66 13.66 20.06 14.53
N THR A 67 12.67 20.87 14.16
CA THR A 67 12.66 22.31 14.48
C THR A 67 12.35 22.55 15.93
#